data_AF-A0A2I0EU74-F1
#
_entry.id   AF-A0A2I0EU74-F1
#
_cell.length_a   1.000
_cell.length_b   1.000
_cell.length_c   1.000
_cell.angle_alpha   90.00
_cell.angle_beta   90.00
_cell.angle_gamma   90.00
#
_symmetry.space_group_name_H-M   'P 1'
#
loop_
_entity.id
_entity.type
_entity.pdbx_description
1 polymer ?
#
loop_
_entity_poly.entity_id
_entity_poly.type
_entity_poly.pdbx_seq_one_letter_code
_entity_poly.pdbx_strand_id
1 'polypeptide(L)'
;MSEQLRTPLKKPIWTLVVLNLADGFLTYWGLLAGAIEEANPLLSGLPPLAIFSVKLLLSACLAAFLFTPLVRLESRIWRYFLLAANFVYVGILSLHIIWIALLYL
;
A
#
# COMPACT_ATOMS: atom_id res chain seq x y z
N MET A 1 -15.37 27.01 -13.71
CA MET A 1 -16.37 25.92 -13.62
C MET A 1 -15.62 24.61 -13.38
N SER A 2 -15.42 24.21 -12.12
CA SER A 2 -14.67 22.99 -11.80
C SER A 2 -15.52 21.77 -12.10
N GLU A 3 -15.18 21.03 -13.13
CA GLU A 3 -15.72 19.70 -13.44
C GLU A 3 -15.78 18.83 -12.16
N GLN A 4 -17.00 18.57 -11.66
CA GLN A 4 -17.19 17.62 -10.56
C GLN A 4 -16.82 16.23 -11.09
N LEU A 5 -15.75 15.67 -10.55
CA LEU A 5 -15.35 14.32 -10.88
C LEU A 5 -16.36 13.33 -10.30
N ARG A 6 -17.22 12.79 -11.16
CA ARG A 6 -18.33 11.89 -10.77
C ARG A 6 -17.91 10.46 -10.45
N THR A 7 -16.63 10.11 -10.57
CA THR A 7 -16.18 8.72 -10.39
C THR A 7 -15.79 8.46 -8.93
N PRO A 8 -16.37 7.44 -8.28
CA PRO A 8 -16.11 7.15 -6.87
C PRO A 8 -14.67 6.71 -6.60
N LEU A 9 -14.14 7.01 -5.41
CA LEU A 9 -12.78 6.66 -4.98
C LEU A 9 -12.58 5.17 -4.69
N LYS A 10 -13.60 4.34 -4.96
CA LYS A 10 -13.58 2.88 -4.71
C LYS A 10 -12.38 2.18 -5.35
N LYS A 11 -12.11 2.44 -6.63
CA LYS A 11 -11.02 1.79 -7.37
C LYS A 11 -9.65 2.09 -6.76
N PRO A 12 -9.22 3.37 -6.61
CA PRO A 12 -7.90 3.65 -6.05
C PRO A 12 -7.75 3.19 -4.59
N ILE A 13 -8.82 3.22 -3.78
CA ILE A 13 -8.78 2.66 -2.42
C ILE A 13 -8.57 1.14 -2.47
N TRP A 14 -9.34 0.42 -3.29
CA TRP A 14 -9.23 -1.04 -3.40
C TRP A 14 -7.86 -1.47 -3.91
N THR A 15 -7.32 -0.78 -4.93
CA THR A 15 -5.97 -1.02 -5.42
C THR A 15 -4.94 -0.81 -4.30
N LEU A 16 -5.07 0.26 -3.50
CA LEU A 16 -4.15 0.53 -2.39
C LEU A 16 -4.22 -0.54 -1.29
N VAL A 17 -5.42 -1.06 -0.99
CA VAL A 17 -5.60 -2.18 -0.03
C VAL A 17 -4.79 -3.40 -0.45
N VAL A 18 -4.90 -3.79 -1.72
CA VAL A 18 -4.21 -4.97 -2.24
C VAL A 18 -2.71 -4.74 -2.34
N LEU A 19 -2.28 -3.57 -2.84
CA LEU A 19 -0.86 -3.26 -2.93
C LEU A 19 -0.21 -3.22 -1.54
N ASN A 20 -0.83 -2.61 -0.54
CA ASN A 20 -0.31 -2.57 0.83
C ASN A 20 -0.29 -3.95 1.49
N LEU A 21 -1.26 -4.82 1.17
CA LEU A 21 -1.27 -6.19 1.68
C LEU A 21 -0.14 -7.02 1.05
N ALA A 22 0.05 -6.90 -0.26
CA ALA A 22 1.14 -7.57 -0.98
C ALA A 22 2.51 -7.07 -0.50
N ASP A 23 2.68 -5.75 -0.35
CA ASP A 23 3.88 -5.14 0.24
C ASP A 23 4.14 -5.70 1.65
N GLY A 24 3.11 -5.79 2.50
CA GLY A 24 3.24 -6.39 3.84
C GLY A 24 3.76 -7.82 3.81
N PHE A 25 3.16 -8.67 2.97
CA PHE A 25 3.58 -10.05 2.83
C PHE A 25 5.02 -10.19 2.30
N LEU A 26 5.36 -9.44 1.25
CA LEU A 26 6.67 -9.51 0.61
C LEU A 26 7.76 -8.87 1.48
N THR A 27 7.44 -7.84 2.25
CA THR A 27 8.33 -7.25 3.26
C THR A 27 8.62 -8.27 4.36
N TYR A 28 7.57 -8.89 4.92
CA TYR A 28 7.72 -9.92 5.94
C TYR A 28 8.60 -11.07 5.47
N TRP A 29 8.33 -11.59 4.29
CA TRP A 29 9.11 -12.66 3.70
C TRP A 29 10.56 -12.23 3.42
N GLY A 30 10.77 -11.08 2.80
CA GLY A 30 12.11 -10.56 2.50
C GLY A 30 12.95 -10.35 3.76
N LEU A 31 12.35 -9.84 4.85
CA LEU A 31 13.01 -9.68 6.14
C LEU A 31 13.36 -11.03 6.79
N LEU A 32 12.45 -12.01 6.75
CA LEU A 32 12.72 -13.36 7.27
C LEU A 32 13.83 -14.08 6.49
N ALA A 33 13.90 -13.85 5.18
CA ALA A 33 14.95 -14.40 4.32
C ALA A 33 16.28 -13.65 4.46
N GLY A 34 16.33 -12.52 5.17
CA GLY A 34 17.50 -11.63 5.23
C GLY A 34 17.85 -10.99 3.88
N ALA A 35 16.90 -10.94 2.94
CA ALA A 35 17.12 -10.48 1.57
C ALA A 35 16.95 -8.96 1.40
N ILE A 36 16.24 -8.31 2.32
CA ILE A 36 16.02 -6.85 2.34
C ILE A 36 16.09 -6.32 3.78
N GLU A 37 16.21 -5.00 3.89
CA GLU A 37 16.01 -4.26 5.14
C GLU A 37 14.79 -3.34 5.02
N GLU A 38 14.16 -2.99 6.14
CA GLU A 38 13.02 -2.06 6.16
C GLU A 38 13.52 -0.63 6.04
N ALA A 39 13.24 0.01 4.90
CA ALA A 39 13.66 1.37 4.62
C ALA A 39 12.75 2.44 5.24
N ASN A 40 11.54 2.08 5.69
CA ASN A 40 10.64 3.03 6.36
C ASN A 40 11.15 3.34 7.77
N PRO A 41 11.60 4.58 8.06
CA PRO A 41 12.13 4.93 9.37
C PRO A 41 11.11 4.76 10.51
N LEU A 42 9.81 4.87 10.21
CA LEU A 42 8.74 4.67 11.20
C LEU A 42 8.56 3.21 11.61
N LEU A 43 8.96 2.29 10.72
CA LEU A 43 8.89 0.85 10.96
C LEU A 43 10.27 0.25 11.29
N SER A 44 11.33 1.05 11.11
CA SER A 44 12.70 0.64 11.40
C SER A 44 12.86 0.20 12.87
N GLY A 45 13.52 -0.93 13.08
CA GLY A 45 13.71 -1.51 14.41
C GLY A 45 12.56 -2.37 14.94
N LEU A 46 11.41 -2.45 14.24
CA LEU A 46 10.35 -3.39 14.60
C LEU A 46 10.68 -4.80 14.12
N PRO A 47 10.27 -5.86 14.84
CA PRO A 47 10.42 -7.22 14.36
C PRO A 47 9.53 -7.45 13.12
N PRO A 48 9.91 -8.36 12.20
CA PRO A 48 9.19 -8.57 10.93
C PRO A 48 7.68 -8.81 11.12
N LEU A 49 7.30 -9.57 12.15
CA LEU A 49 5.89 -9.85 12.45
C LEU A 49 5.10 -8.60 12.86
N ALA A 50 5.72 -7.66 13.57
CA ALA A 50 5.08 -6.39 13.94
C ALA A 50 4.88 -5.50 12.71
N ILE A 51 5.88 -5.44 11.82
CA ILE A 51 5.77 -4.73 10.53
C ILE A 51 4.61 -5.29 9.70
N PHE A 52 4.55 -6.63 9.57
CA PHE A 52 3.44 -7.30 8.88
C PHE A 52 2.09 -6.96 9.50
N SER A 53 1.98 -7.01 10.83
CA SER A 53 0.74 -6.72 11.55
C SER A 53 0.26 -5.28 11.35
N VAL A 54 1.17 -4.30 11.35
CA VAL A 54 0.87 -2.90 11.07
C VAL A 54 0.37 -2.74 9.63
N LYS A 55 1.06 -3.34 8.65
CA LYS A 55 0.64 -3.28 7.25
C LYS A 55 -0.72 -3.98 7.05
N LEU A 56 -0.97 -5.10 7.71
CA LEU A 56 -2.26 -5.80 7.68
C LEU A 56 -3.39 -4.95 8.27
N LEU A 57 -3.15 -4.33 9.43
CA LEU A 57 -4.10 -3.41 10.05
C LEU A 57 -4.40 -2.22 9.14
N LEU A 58 -3.39 -1.65 8.48
CA LEU A 58 -3.58 -0.57 7.53
C LEU A 58 -4.44 -0.99 6.34
N SER A 59 -4.21 -2.18 5.77
CA SER A 59 -5.07 -2.75 4.72
C SER A 59 -6.50 -2.96 5.20
N ALA A 60 -6.70 -3.43 6.44
CA ALA A 60 -8.04 -3.58 7.02
C ALA A 60 -8.75 -2.23 7.21
N CYS A 61 -8.04 -1.20 7.70
CA CYS A 61 -8.57 0.16 7.83
C CYS A 61 -8.94 0.77 6.46
N LEU A 62 -8.08 0.61 5.45
CA LEU A 62 -8.35 1.06 4.09
C LEU A 62 -9.55 0.31 3.48
N ALA A 63 -9.67 -0.99 3.73
CA ALA A 63 -10.81 -1.79 3.30
C ALA A 63 -12.09 -1.34 3.99
N ALA A 64 -12.05 -1.02 5.29
CA ALA A 64 -13.19 -0.49 6.03
C ALA A 64 -13.71 0.82 5.40
N PHE A 65 -12.83 1.70 4.91
CA PHE A 65 -13.25 2.92 4.22
C PHE A 65 -14.13 2.68 2.99
N LEU A 66 -14.00 1.53 2.31
CA LEU A 66 -14.86 1.18 1.17
C LEU A 66 -16.34 1.04 1.55
N PHE A 67 -16.63 0.74 2.81
CA PHE A 67 -17.99 0.56 3.33
C PHE A 67 -18.55 1.82 4.00
N THR A 68 -17.75 2.89 4.07
CA THR A 68 -18.17 4.18 4.66
C THR A 68 -18.63 5.17 3.59
N PRO A 69 -19.43 6.19 3.95
CA PRO A 69 -19.80 7.27 3.02
C PRO A 69 -18.59 8.06 2.49
N LEU A 70 -17.42 7.96 3.14
CA LEU A 70 -16.17 8.57 2.68
C LEU A 70 -15.75 8.09 1.28
N VAL A 71 -16.18 6.91 0.84
CA VAL A 71 -15.88 6.43 -0.52
C VAL A 71 -16.52 7.30 -1.62
N ARG A 72 -17.53 8.10 -1.25
CA ARG A 72 -18.22 9.07 -2.12
C ARG A 72 -17.62 10.48 -2.03
N LEU A 73 -16.48 10.65 -1.35
CA LEU A 73 -15.75 11.93 -1.34
C LEU A 73 -15.37 12.30 -2.78
N GLU A 74 -15.95 13.38 -3.29
CA GLU A 74 -15.65 13.93 -4.62
C GLU A 74 -14.46 14.90 -4.62
N SER A 75 -13.69 14.94 -3.53
CA SER A 75 -12.56 15.85 -3.40
C SER A 75 -11.42 15.49 -4.35
N ARG A 76 -11.06 16.44 -5.22
CA ARG A 76 -9.94 16.32 -6.15
C ARG A 76 -8.62 16.06 -5.42
N ILE A 77 -8.41 16.70 -4.27
CA ILE A 77 -7.20 16.54 -3.47
C ILE A 77 -7.04 15.08 -3.03
N TRP A 78 -8.10 14.49 -2.47
CA TRP A 78 -8.09 13.08 -2.05
C TRP A 78 -7.89 12.12 -3.21
N ARG A 79 -8.48 12.41 -4.38
CA ARG A 79 -8.22 11.60 -5.58
C ARG A 79 -6.75 11.61 -5.98
N TYR A 80 -6.15 12.79 -6.11
CA TYR A 80 -4.74 12.88 -6.51
C TYR A 80 -3.82 12.27 -5.47
N PHE A 81 -4.12 12.47 -4.18
CA PHE A 81 -3.40 11.83 -3.08
C PHE A 81 -3.45 10.30 -3.19
N LEU A 82 -4.63 9.71 -3.37
CA LEU A 82 -4.78 8.26 -3.50
C LEU A 82 -4.12 7.72 -4.78
N LEU A 83 -4.18 8.45 -5.90
CA LEU A 83 -3.47 8.07 -7.13
C LEU A 83 -1.95 8.11 -6.94
N ALA A 84 -1.43 9.15 -6.29
CA ALA A 84 0.00 9.24 -5.96
C ALA A 84 0.43 8.11 -5.02
N ALA A 85 -0.37 7.80 -4.00
CA ALA A 85 -0.11 6.67 -3.11
C ALA A 85 -0.06 5.34 -3.88
N ASN A 86 -1.02 5.09 -4.79
CA ASN A 86 -0.98 3.90 -5.64
C ASN A 86 0.28 3.83 -6.50
N PHE A 87 0.70 4.95 -7.08
CA PHE A 87 1.93 5.00 -7.88
C PHE A 87 3.17 4.64 -7.06
N VAL A 88 3.29 5.17 -5.84
CA VAL A 88 4.37 4.81 -4.91
C VAL A 88 4.35 3.32 -4.58
N TYR A 89 3.18 2.76 -4.27
CA TYR A 89 3.05 1.35 -3.93
C TYR A 89 3.34 0.41 -5.12
N VAL A 90 3.02 0.82 -6.35
CA VAL A 90 3.45 0.09 -7.56
C VAL A 90 4.99 0.10 -7.68
N GLY A 91 5.63 1.22 -7.36
CA GLY A 91 7.09 1.32 -7.29
C GLY A 91 7.69 0.35 -6.26
N ILE A 92 7.12 0.32 -5.04
CA ILE A 92 7.54 -0.61 -3.98
C ILE A 92 7.38 -2.07 -4.43
N LEU A 93 6.23 -2.42 -5.03
CA LEU A 93 6.01 -3.76 -5.56
C LEU A 93 7.05 -4.14 -6.64
N SER A 94 7.44 -3.17 -7.47
CA SER A 94 8.49 -3.38 -8.49
C SER A 94 9.84 -3.67 -7.84
N LEU A 95 10.19 -2.98 -6.75
CA LEU A 95 11.39 -3.30 -5.96
C LEU A 95 11.32 -4.72 -5.39
N HIS A 96 10.14 -5.17 -4.95
CA HIS A 96 9.98 -6.56 -4.53
C HIS A 96 10.27 -7.56 -5.65
N ILE A 97 9.72 -7.32 -6.84
CA ILE A 97 9.98 -8.16 -8.01
C ILE A 97 11.48 -8.19 -8.34
N ILE A 98 12.18 -7.06 -8.24
CA ILE A 98 13.61 -6.96 -8.53
C ILE A 98 14.43 -7.81 -7.55
N TRP A 99 14.25 -7.68 -6.23
CA TRP A 99 15.07 -8.48 -5.32
C TRP A 99 14.71 -9.97 -5.37
N ILE A 100 13.44 -10.31 -5.59
CA ILE A 100 13.02 -11.71 -5.78
C ILE A 100 13.70 -12.28 -7.02
N ALA A 101 13.69 -11.54 -8.14
CA ALA A 101 14.39 -11.96 -9.34
C ALA A 101 15.88 -12.17 -9.05
N LEU A 102 16.56 -11.21 -8.42
CA LEU A 102 17.98 -11.31 -8.06
C LEU A 102 18.30 -12.47 -7.10
N LEU A 103 17.35 -12.93 -6.28
CA LEU A 103 17.55 -14.04 -5.36
C LEU A 103 17.47 -15.41 -6.07
N TYR A 104 16.71 -15.50 -7.16
CA TYR A 104 16.43 -16.77 -7.85
C TYR A 104 17.07 -16.88 -9.26
N LEU A 105 17.61 -15.79 -9.81
CA LEU A 105 18.41 -15.78 -11.05
C LEU A 105 19.91 -15.87 -10.71
#